data_AF-A0A0Q0XZ24-F1
#
_entry.id   AF-A0A0Q0XZ24-F1
#
_cell.length_a   1.000
_cell.length_b   1.000
_cell.length_c   1.000
_cell.angle_alpha   90.00
_cell.angle_beta   90.00
_cell.angle_gamma   90.00
#
_symmetry.space_group_name_H-M   'P 1'
#
loop_
_entity.id
_entity.type
_entity.pdbx_description
1 polymer ?
#
loop_
_entity_poly.entity_id
_entity_poly.type
_entity_poly.pdbx_seq_one_letter_code
_entity_poly.pdbx_strand_id
1 'polypeptide(L)'
;MDRWIRGVRTCPLRHAGDLGAALPPGAVISVAWRLDGAGRIIGGMLPHGHPQGGPQGKRVLHGEGVWAAEMFPRDREITTELDLVEPGSAAHPARLVVHGPERDIVGYVDQPRLPTDRLGRLTTGMRRDARQIRIRAAGRIWWIRATKVFGVRVVRDHGVDVYRTRGLHAVFSAEADHLDVSVVLLTLASIPSSTYAPILGF
;
A
#
# COMPACT_ATOMS: atom_id res chain seq x y z
N MET A 1 6.19 -16.96 29.18
CA MET A 1 4.91 -16.84 29.92
C MET A 1 4.10 -15.77 29.21
N ASP A 2 3.11 -16.21 28.46
CA ASP A 2 2.30 -15.37 27.58
C ASP A 2 1.19 -14.68 28.39
N ARG A 3 1.16 -13.35 28.41
CA ARG A 3 0.10 -12.57 29.04
C ARG A 3 -0.99 -12.29 28.01
N TRP A 4 -2.08 -13.04 28.10
CA TRP A 4 -3.26 -12.89 27.26
C TRP A 4 -4.06 -11.65 27.67
N ILE A 5 -4.16 -10.67 26.77
CA ILE A 5 -5.24 -9.67 26.76
C ILE A 5 -5.76 -9.57 25.32
N ARG A 6 -7.01 -10.00 25.11
CA ARG A 6 -7.86 -9.72 23.94
C ARG A 6 -7.27 -10.01 22.54
N GLY A 7 -7.07 -11.29 22.23
CA GLY A 7 -7.22 -11.81 20.86
C GLY A 7 -6.23 -11.33 19.77
N VAL A 8 -5.22 -10.53 20.11
CA VAL A 8 -4.17 -10.10 19.16
C VAL A 8 -2.84 -10.66 19.63
N ARG A 9 -2.29 -11.63 18.87
CA ARG A 9 -0.92 -12.08 19.05
C ARG A 9 0.01 -11.08 18.38
N THR A 10 0.71 -10.29 19.17
CA THR A 10 1.90 -9.58 18.72
C THR A 10 3.00 -10.63 18.47
N CYS A 11 3.40 -10.79 17.21
CA CYS A 11 4.61 -11.55 16.91
C CYS A 11 5.80 -10.61 17.10
N PRO A 12 6.78 -10.94 17.97
CA PRO A 12 8.06 -10.26 17.91
C PRO A 12 8.64 -10.50 16.51
N LEU A 13 9.22 -9.47 15.91
CA LEU A 13 10.05 -9.55 14.69
C LEU A 13 11.26 -10.47 14.96
N ARG A 14 11.01 -11.77 15.04
CA ARG A 14 12.04 -12.80 14.95
C ARG A 14 12.28 -13.04 13.47
N HIS A 15 13.55 -13.26 13.13
CA HIS A 15 14.11 -13.47 11.81
C HIS A 15 13.08 -13.89 10.75
N ALA A 16 13.06 -13.14 9.65
CA ALA A 16 12.27 -13.34 8.44
C ALA A 16 12.60 -14.66 7.68
N GLY A 17 12.84 -15.76 8.39
CA GLY A 17 12.74 -17.11 7.88
C GLY A 17 11.32 -17.61 8.14
N ASP A 18 10.70 -18.19 7.12
CA ASP A 18 9.31 -18.69 7.09
C ASP A 18 8.27 -17.70 6.53
N LEU A 19 8.65 -16.95 5.50
CA LEU A 19 7.71 -16.30 4.57
C LEU A 19 7.44 -17.26 3.40
N GLY A 20 6.31 -17.96 3.45
CA GLY A 20 5.74 -18.65 2.29
C GLY A 20 5.40 -17.63 1.20
N ALA A 21 5.86 -17.88 -0.03
CA ALA A 21 6.10 -16.92 -1.12
C ALA A 21 7.38 -16.07 -0.90
N ALA A 22 8.49 -16.57 -1.44
CA ALA A 22 9.81 -15.97 -1.28
C ALA A 22 9.83 -14.49 -1.71
N LEU A 23 10.24 -13.62 -0.80
CA LEU A 23 10.62 -12.24 -1.12
C LEU A 23 11.62 -12.24 -2.28
N PRO A 24 11.51 -11.27 -3.21
CA PRO A 24 12.60 -11.03 -4.13
C PRO A 24 13.90 -10.81 -3.34
N PRO A 25 15.00 -11.47 -3.71
CA PRO A 25 16.29 -11.25 -3.06
C PRO A 25 16.64 -9.76 -3.05
N GLY A 26 17.13 -9.23 -1.93
CA GLY A 26 17.47 -7.81 -1.81
C GLY A 26 16.29 -6.87 -1.56
N ALA A 27 15.06 -7.39 -1.42
CA ALA A 27 13.94 -6.60 -0.91
C ALA A 27 14.13 -6.27 0.57
N VAL A 28 13.87 -5.00 0.92
CA VAL A 28 13.74 -4.55 2.31
C VAL A 28 12.27 -4.63 2.69
N ILE A 29 11.95 -5.39 3.74
CA ILE A 29 10.59 -5.50 4.26
C ILE A 29 10.27 -4.22 5.03
N SER A 30 9.19 -3.53 4.67
CA SER A 30 8.72 -2.35 5.41
C SER A 30 7.50 -2.67 6.27
N VAL A 31 6.65 -3.60 5.82
CA VAL A 31 5.40 -3.94 6.51
C VAL A 31 5.06 -5.42 6.26
N ALA A 32 4.49 -6.07 7.28
CA ALA A 32 4.00 -7.44 7.19
C ALA A 32 2.61 -7.54 7.84
N TRP A 33 1.69 -8.21 7.16
CA TRP A 33 0.32 -8.40 7.59
C TRP A 33 -0.07 -9.87 7.60
N ARG A 34 -0.98 -10.19 8.51
CA ARG A 34 -1.76 -11.43 8.44
C ARG A 34 -3.23 -11.04 8.36
N LEU A 35 -3.87 -11.36 7.24
CA LEU A 35 -5.26 -11.02 6.99
C LEU A 35 -6.10 -12.30 6.88
N ASP A 36 -7.26 -12.31 7.52
CA ASP A 36 -8.18 -13.44 7.41
C ASP A 36 -8.60 -13.63 5.95
N GLY A 37 -8.55 -14.87 5.46
CA GLY A 37 -8.87 -15.22 4.07
C GLY A 37 -7.77 -14.90 3.04
N ALA A 38 -6.83 -14.00 3.36
CA ALA A 38 -5.70 -13.67 2.49
C ALA A 38 -4.33 -14.11 3.06
N GLY A 39 -4.27 -14.68 4.27
CA GLY A 39 -3.05 -15.27 4.78
C GLY A 39 -1.94 -14.25 5.07
N ARG A 40 -0.68 -14.66 4.90
CA ARG A 40 0.49 -13.79 5.15
C ARG A 40 0.81 -12.94 3.92
N ILE A 41 0.88 -11.63 4.10
CA ILE A 41 1.15 -10.64 3.06
C ILE A 41 2.25 -9.71 3.53
N ILE A 42 3.16 -9.34 2.64
CA ILE A 42 4.25 -8.41 2.94
C ILE A 42 4.34 -7.32 1.89
N GLY A 43 4.58 -6.12 2.39
CA GLY A 43 4.94 -4.95 1.62
C GLY A 43 6.41 -4.62 1.85
N GLY A 44 7.15 -4.45 0.77
CA GLY A 44 8.57 -4.14 0.81
C GLY A 44 8.97 -3.12 -0.23
N MET A 45 10.27 -2.89 -0.31
CA MET A 45 10.89 -2.07 -1.34
C MET A 45 12.11 -2.75 -1.93
N LEU A 46 12.33 -2.50 -3.20
CA LEU A 46 13.57 -2.80 -3.90
C LEU A 46 14.33 -1.48 -4.05
N PRO A 47 15.54 -1.37 -3.51
CA PRO A 47 16.28 -0.12 -3.53
C PRO A 47 16.73 0.25 -4.95
N HIS A 48 17.15 1.50 -5.11
CA HIS A 48 17.84 1.98 -6.31
C HIS A 48 18.93 1.00 -6.77
N GLY A 49 18.96 0.71 -8.06
CA GLY A 49 19.97 -0.16 -8.67
C GLY A 49 19.66 -1.66 -8.55
N HIS A 50 18.59 -2.05 -7.85
CA HIS A 50 18.15 -3.44 -7.84
C HIS A 50 17.76 -3.90 -9.25
N PRO A 51 18.15 -5.10 -9.72
CA PRO A 51 17.88 -5.55 -11.11
C PRO A 51 16.41 -5.49 -11.51
N GLN A 52 15.50 -5.78 -10.57
CA GLN A 52 14.05 -5.68 -10.80
C GLN A 52 13.49 -4.30 -10.42
N GLY A 53 14.18 -3.52 -9.59
CA GLY A 53 13.73 -2.21 -9.12
C GLY A 53 14.11 -1.07 -10.07
N GLY A 54 15.17 -1.24 -10.85
CA GLY A 54 15.67 -0.24 -11.78
C GLY A 54 16.33 0.97 -11.08
N PRO A 55 16.60 2.03 -11.84
CA PRO A 55 17.35 3.21 -11.38
C PRO A 55 16.57 4.12 -10.42
N GLN A 56 15.33 3.81 -10.06
CA GLN A 56 14.62 4.55 -9.02
C GLN A 56 14.19 3.67 -7.85
N GLY A 57 14.41 2.35 -7.94
CA GLY A 57 13.80 1.39 -7.04
C GLY A 57 12.28 1.30 -7.26
N LYS A 58 11.62 0.44 -6.48
CA LYS A 58 10.14 0.31 -6.48
C LYS A 58 9.63 -0.27 -5.18
N ARG A 59 8.36 -0.05 -4.86
CA ARG A 59 7.64 -0.75 -3.79
C ARG A 59 7.04 -2.04 -4.34
N VAL A 60 7.00 -3.08 -3.52
CA VAL A 60 6.47 -4.40 -3.88
C VAL A 60 5.48 -4.89 -2.83
N LEU A 61 4.47 -5.62 -3.26
CA LEU A 61 3.49 -6.31 -2.43
C LEU A 61 3.38 -7.75 -2.91
N HIS A 62 3.45 -8.71 -1.99
CA HIS A 62 3.21 -10.12 -2.31
C HIS A 62 2.80 -10.91 -1.06
N GLY A 63 2.28 -12.11 -1.29
CA GLY A 63 1.85 -13.00 -0.21
C GLY A 63 0.74 -13.93 -0.66
N GLU A 64 0.16 -14.63 0.30
CA GLU A 64 -1.03 -15.45 0.09
C GLU A 64 -2.23 -14.56 -0.28
N GLY A 65 -3.19 -15.10 -1.03
CA GLY A 65 -4.48 -14.46 -1.28
C GLY A 65 -4.48 -13.09 -1.98
N VAL A 66 -3.33 -12.61 -2.44
CA VAL A 66 -3.16 -11.35 -3.19
C VAL A 66 -2.45 -11.60 -4.50
N TRP A 67 -2.69 -10.72 -5.47
CA TRP A 67 -1.86 -10.67 -6.67
C TRP A 67 -0.62 -9.86 -6.36
N ALA A 68 0.53 -10.34 -6.83
CA ALA A 68 1.78 -9.62 -6.66
C ALA A 68 1.65 -8.24 -7.34
N ALA A 69 2.14 -7.19 -6.70
CA ALA A 69 1.97 -5.85 -7.21
C ALA A 69 3.19 -4.98 -6.93
N GLU A 70 3.42 -4.00 -7.81
CA GLU A 70 4.59 -3.14 -7.80
C GLU A 70 4.18 -1.68 -7.98
N MET A 71 4.82 -0.76 -7.27
CA MET A 71 4.62 0.68 -7.44
C MET A 71 5.96 1.35 -7.72
N PHE A 72 6.01 2.06 -8.84
CA PHE A 72 7.20 2.77 -9.30
C PHE A 72 7.12 4.22 -8.85
N PRO A 73 8.18 4.74 -8.20
CA PRO A 73 8.26 6.16 -7.94
C PRO A 73 8.33 6.91 -9.27
N ARG A 74 7.84 8.14 -9.27
CA ARG A 74 7.82 8.97 -10.48
C ARG A 74 9.19 9.60 -10.74
N ASP A 75 9.68 10.34 -9.76
CA ASP A 75 10.78 11.29 -9.90
C ASP A 75 11.76 11.25 -8.71
N ARG A 76 11.57 10.28 -7.82
CA ARG A 76 12.39 10.11 -6.61
C ARG A 76 12.96 8.70 -6.55
N GLU A 77 14.18 8.59 -6.06
CA GLU A 77 14.80 7.31 -5.75
C GLU A 77 14.35 6.78 -4.38
N ILE A 78 14.16 5.47 -4.29
CA ILE A 78 13.93 4.76 -3.02
C ILE A 78 15.26 4.13 -2.59
N THR A 79 15.83 4.64 -1.50
CA THR A 79 17.16 4.24 -1.00
C THR A 79 17.10 3.59 0.39
N THR A 80 16.05 3.86 1.16
CA THR A 80 15.86 3.37 2.53
C THR A 80 14.40 3.02 2.82
N GLU A 81 14.15 2.24 3.88
CA GLU A 81 12.80 1.84 4.31
C GLU A 81 11.84 3.03 4.51
N LEU A 82 12.39 4.18 4.93
CA LEU A 82 11.64 5.42 5.15
C LEU A 82 11.31 6.18 3.85
N ASP A 83 11.90 5.80 2.71
CA ASP A 83 11.62 6.43 1.42
C ASP A 83 10.27 5.98 0.87
N LEU A 84 9.34 6.92 0.76
CA LEU A 84 7.96 6.67 0.36
C LEU A 84 7.79 6.81 -1.15
N VAL A 85 6.81 6.11 -1.71
CA VAL A 85 6.31 6.43 -3.05
C VAL A 85 5.13 7.37 -2.89
N GLU A 86 5.39 8.66 -3.11
CA GLU A 86 4.38 9.69 -3.05
C GLU A 86 3.41 9.55 -4.23
N PRO A 87 2.07 9.59 -4.00
CA PRO A 87 1.11 9.77 -5.07
C PRO A 87 1.43 11.06 -5.85
N GLY A 88 1.50 10.97 -7.17
CA GLY A 88 1.74 12.13 -8.02
C GLY A 88 0.52 13.06 -8.13
N SER A 89 0.66 14.16 -8.86
CA SER A 89 -0.50 14.96 -9.30
C SER A 89 -1.28 14.22 -10.40
N ALA A 90 -2.51 14.64 -10.69
CA ALA A 90 -3.30 14.00 -11.76
C ALA A 90 -2.62 14.05 -13.14
N ALA A 91 -1.80 15.07 -13.40
CA ALA A 91 -1.02 15.20 -14.63
C ALA A 91 0.15 14.20 -14.71
N HIS A 92 0.63 13.74 -13.56
CA HIS A 92 1.81 12.89 -13.49
C HIS A 92 1.70 11.88 -12.33
N PRO A 93 0.85 10.87 -12.47
CA PRO A 93 0.64 9.86 -11.43
C PRO A 93 1.87 8.96 -11.24
N ALA A 94 1.99 8.35 -10.05
CA ALA A 94 2.87 7.21 -9.85
C ALA A 94 2.29 5.99 -10.58
N ARG A 95 3.15 5.16 -11.18
CA ARG A 95 2.71 3.95 -11.90
C ARG A 95 2.62 2.78 -10.95
N LEU A 96 1.57 1.98 -11.09
CA LEU A 96 1.43 0.69 -10.42
C LEU A 96 1.24 -0.43 -11.45
N VAL A 97 1.67 -1.64 -11.09
CA VAL A 97 1.44 -2.86 -11.87
C VAL A 97 0.94 -3.93 -10.92
N VAL A 98 -0.14 -4.62 -11.29
CA VAL A 98 -0.62 -5.81 -10.57
C VAL A 98 -0.49 -7.01 -11.51
N HIS A 99 0.22 -8.03 -11.07
CA HIS A 99 0.46 -9.26 -11.82
C HIS A 99 -0.72 -10.22 -11.61
N GLY A 100 -1.76 -10.03 -12.42
CA GLY A 100 -2.92 -10.91 -12.44
C GLY A 100 -2.63 -12.26 -13.10
N PRO A 101 -3.53 -13.25 -12.95
CA PRO A 101 -3.31 -14.61 -13.46
C PRO A 101 -3.26 -14.68 -14.99
N GLU A 102 -3.97 -13.80 -15.70
CA GLU A 102 -4.03 -13.80 -17.16
C GLU A 102 -3.05 -12.81 -17.79
N ARG A 103 -2.85 -11.66 -17.15
CA ARG A 103 -2.01 -10.57 -17.63
C ARG A 103 -1.71 -9.56 -16.54
N ASP A 104 -0.69 -8.77 -16.80
CA ASP A 104 -0.40 -7.57 -16.01
C ASP A 104 -1.49 -6.52 -16.18
N ILE A 105 -1.86 -5.90 -15.07
CA ILE A 105 -2.79 -4.78 -14.99
C ILE A 105 -1.99 -3.54 -14.64
N VAL A 106 -1.87 -2.63 -15.59
CA VAL A 106 -1.23 -1.33 -15.37
C VAL A 106 -2.25 -0.34 -14.81
N GLY A 107 -1.81 0.42 -13.81
CA GLY A 107 -2.59 1.47 -13.20
C GLY A 107 -1.76 2.65 -12.73
N TYR A 108 -2.45 3.59 -12.10
CA TYR A 108 -1.91 4.89 -11.74
C TYR A 108 -2.44 5.36 -10.39
N VAL A 109 -1.56 5.91 -9.56
CA VAL A 109 -1.87 6.49 -8.25
C VAL A 109 -1.59 7.99 -8.29
N ASP A 110 -2.61 8.79 -8.00
CA ASP A 110 -2.49 10.25 -7.91
C ASP A 110 -3.29 10.85 -6.76
N GLN A 111 -3.03 12.11 -6.46
CA GLN A 111 -3.87 12.97 -5.65
C GLN A 111 -4.41 14.10 -6.55
N PRO A 112 -5.69 14.06 -6.93
CA PRO A 112 -6.24 15.01 -7.90
C PRO A 112 -6.20 16.48 -7.48
N ARG A 113 -6.09 16.74 -6.17
CA ARG A 113 -6.02 18.10 -5.61
C ARG A 113 -4.59 18.60 -5.43
N LEU A 114 -3.57 17.80 -5.75
CA LEU A 114 -2.20 18.29 -5.72
C LEU A 114 -1.97 19.27 -6.88
N PRO A 115 -1.32 20.41 -6.62
CA PRO A 115 -0.85 21.30 -7.67
C PRO A 115 0.05 20.54 -8.65
N THR A 116 -0.04 20.88 -9.92
CA THR A 116 0.73 20.26 -11.00
C THR A 116 2.24 20.53 -10.92
N ASP A 117 2.62 21.58 -10.20
CA ASP A 117 3.94 22.23 -10.20
C ASP A 117 4.70 22.16 -8.87
N ARG A 118 4.05 21.79 -7.76
CA ARG A 118 4.69 21.70 -6.44
C ARG A 118 4.73 20.27 -5.90
N LEU A 119 5.91 19.65 -6.03
CA LEU A 119 6.33 18.48 -5.25
C LEU A 119 6.95 18.97 -3.93
N GLY A 120 6.12 19.51 -3.03
CA GLY A 120 6.58 19.71 -1.66
C GLY A 120 6.68 18.36 -0.98
N ARG A 121 7.79 18.06 -0.28
CA ARG A 121 7.90 16.89 0.62
C ARG A 121 6.59 16.73 1.38
N LEU A 122 5.80 15.70 1.05
CA LEU A 122 4.41 15.58 1.50
C LEU A 122 4.31 15.18 2.98
N THR A 123 5.44 14.98 3.67
CA THR A 123 5.51 14.65 5.10
C THR A 123 4.83 15.71 5.98
N THR A 124 4.72 16.96 5.53
CA THR A 124 4.06 18.06 6.29
C THR A 124 2.76 18.56 5.66
N GLY A 125 2.44 18.13 4.44
CA GLY A 125 1.39 18.72 3.58
C GLY A 125 0.03 18.03 3.59
N MET A 126 -0.15 16.90 4.29
CA MET A 126 -1.45 16.21 4.41
C MET A 126 -2.43 16.92 5.38
N ARG A 127 -2.46 18.26 5.36
CA ARG A 127 -3.50 19.03 6.06
C ARG A 127 -4.86 18.77 5.41
N ARG A 128 -5.90 18.89 6.23
CA ARG A 128 -7.33 18.48 6.10
C ARG A 128 -7.94 18.26 4.70
N ASP A 129 -7.51 18.95 3.65
CA ASP A 129 -8.22 19.02 2.35
C ASP A 129 -7.56 18.21 1.20
N ALA A 130 -6.35 17.66 1.43
CA ALA A 130 -5.58 16.82 0.49
C ALA A 130 -5.63 15.30 0.81
N ARG A 131 -6.64 14.86 1.57
CA ARG A 131 -6.73 13.50 2.15
C ARG A 131 -7.26 12.42 1.20
N GLN A 132 -7.22 12.65 -0.11
CA GLN A 132 -7.83 11.75 -1.07
C GLN A 132 -6.83 11.31 -2.13
N ILE A 133 -6.50 10.01 -2.09
CA ILE A 133 -5.69 9.34 -3.11
C ILE A 133 -6.65 8.65 -4.05
N ARG A 134 -6.39 8.78 -5.34
CA ARG A 134 -7.08 8.08 -6.42
C ARG A 134 -6.17 7.01 -6.99
N ILE A 135 -6.72 5.82 -7.18
CA ILE A 135 -6.10 4.74 -7.92
C ILE A 135 -6.96 4.47 -9.14
N ARG A 136 -6.33 4.29 -10.30
CA ARG A 136 -7.00 3.94 -11.57
C ARG A 136 -6.32 2.72 -12.16
N ALA A 137 -7.04 1.62 -12.33
CA ALA A 137 -6.51 0.37 -12.90
C ALA A 137 -7.67 -0.48 -13.45
N ALA A 138 -7.45 -1.19 -14.56
CA ALA A 138 -8.45 -2.07 -15.17
C ALA A 138 -9.84 -1.43 -15.37
N GLY A 139 -9.89 -0.13 -15.72
CA GLY A 139 -11.15 0.60 -15.91
C GLY A 139 -11.91 0.97 -14.63
N ARG A 140 -11.38 0.61 -13.45
CA ARG A 140 -11.96 0.92 -12.14
C ARG A 140 -11.24 2.08 -11.46
N ILE A 141 -11.93 2.75 -10.55
CA ILE A 141 -11.37 3.86 -9.77
C ILE A 141 -11.54 3.59 -8.28
N TRP A 142 -10.45 3.59 -7.51
CA TRP A 142 -10.50 3.55 -6.06
C TRP A 142 -10.17 4.91 -5.48
N TRP A 143 -10.86 5.25 -4.40
CA TRP A 143 -10.66 6.45 -3.63
C TRP A 143 -10.32 6.10 -2.20
N ILE A 144 -9.05 6.29 -1.82
CA ILE A 144 -8.58 6.14 -0.46
C ILE A 144 -8.76 7.48 0.25
N ARG A 145 -9.46 7.45 1.39
CA ARG A 145 -9.70 8.63 2.22
C ARG A 145 -9.34 8.36 3.67
N ALA A 146 -8.55 9.25 4.27
CA ALA A 146 -8.37 9.27 5.72
C ALA A 146 -9.66 9.71 6.42
N THR A 147 -10.04 9.02 7.49
CA THR A 147 -11.22 9.32 8.32
C THR A 147 -10.82 10.17 9.53
N LYS A 148 -11.81 10.69 10.29
CA LYS A 148 -11.57 11.67 11.38
C LYS A 148 -10.87 11.10 12.62
N VAL A 149 -10.88 9.78 12.80
CA VAL A 149 -10.28 9.10 13.96
C VAL A 149 -9.47 7.94 13.41
N PHE A 150 -8.17 8.15 13.20
CA PHE A 150 -7.18 7.17 12.74
C PHE A 150 -7.81 6.05 11.91
N GLY A 151 -7.91 6.28 10.60
CA GLY A 151 -8.56 5.26 9.79
C GLY A 151 -8.61 5.59 8.32
N VAL A 152 -8.76 4.54 7.51
CA VAL A 152 -8.91 4.61 6.06
C VAL A 152 -10.28 4.08 5.69
N ARG A 153 -10.89 4.71 4.69
CA ARG A 153 -11.95 4.12 3.89
C ARG A 153 -11.51 4.11 2.45
N VAL A 154 -11.73 3.00 1.76
CA VAL A 154 -11.56 2.86 0.33
C VAL A 154 -12.89 2.54 -0.29
N VAL A 155 -13.27 3.36 -1.26
CA VAL A 155 -14.45 3.17 -2.10
C VAL A 155 -13.99 2.95 -3.52
N ARG A 156 -14.54 1.92 -4.18
CA ARG A 156 -14.38 1.68 -5.62
C ARG A 156 -15.59 2.23 -6.38
N ASP A 157 -15.31 2.81 -7.54
CA ASP A 157 -16.26 3.39 -8.48
C ASP A 157 -17.29 4.29 -7.78
N HIS A 158 -18.55 4.24 -8.19
CA HIS A 158 -19.63 5.07 -7.64
C HIS A 158 -20.25 4.48 -6.36
N GLY A 159 -19.43 4.12 -5.37
CA GLY A 159 -19.92 3.89 -4.00
C GLY A 159 -19.72 2.50 -3.41
N VAL A 160 -19.00 1.60 -4.07
CA VAL A 160 -18.73 0.25 -3.53
C VAL A 160 -17.69 0.35 -2.42
N ASP A 161 -18.08 0.06 -1.18
CA ASP A 161 -17.12 -0.01 -0.07
C ASP A 161 -16.23 -1.24 -0.23
N VAL A 162 -14.93 -1.00 -0.36
CA VAL A 162 -13.92 -2.07 -0.56
C VAL A 162 -13.16 -2.35 0.71
N TYR A 163 -12.71 -1.32 1.40
CA TYR A 163 -11.85 -1.46 2.56
C TYR A 163 -12.18 -0.40 3.58
N ARG A 164 -12.12 -0.76 4.85
CA ARG A 164 -12.17 0.22 5.93
C ARG A 164 -11.41 -0.24 7.15
N THR A 165 -11.00 0.75 7.93
CA THR A 165 -10.57 0.54 9.31
C THR A 165 -11.72 0.71 10.29
N ARG A 166 -11.74 -0.10 11.33
CA ARG A 166 -12.59 0.03 12.52
C ARG A 166 -11.70 -0.07 13.76
N GLY A 167 -11.25 1.08 14.28
CA GLY A 167 -10.22 1.11 15.31
C GLY A 167 -8.91 0.52 14.77
N LEU A 168 -8.36 -0.48 15.48
CA LEU A 168 -7.14 -1.18 15.07
C LEU A 168 -7.38 -2.29 14.02
N HIS A 169 -8.63 -2.52 13.61
CA HIS A 169 -8.97 -3.59 12.67
C HIS A 169 -9.09 -3.07 11.25
N ALA A 170 -8.37 -3.71 10.32
CA ALA A 170 -8.50 -3.56 8.89
C ALA A 170 -9.48 -4.60 8.34
N VAL A 171 -10.47 -4.19 7.55
CA VAL A 171 -11.48 -5.10 7.00
C VAL A 171 -11.70 -4.79 5.53
N PHE A 172 -11.54 -5.80 4.68
CA PHE A 172 -12.05 -5.80 3.31
C PHE A 172 -13.52 -6.20 3.28
N SER A 173 -14.27 -5.62 2.35
CA SER A 173 -15.64 -6.04 2.05
C SER A 173 -15.66 -7.47 1.52
N ALA A 174 -16.76 -8.19 1.71
CA ALA A 174 -16.96 -9.50 1.10
C ALA A 174 -17.01 -9.43 -0.44
N GLU A 175 -17.28 -8.25 -1.00
CA GLU A 175 -17.27 -7.97 -2.44
C GLU A 175 -15.88 -7.58 -2.97
N ALA A 176 -14.87 -7.49 -2.10
CA ALA A 176 -13.52 -7.14 -2.50
C ALA A 176 -12.86 -8.34 -3.19
N ASP A 177 -12.37 -8.12 -4.41
CA ASP A 177 -11.64 -9.12 -5.18
C ASP A 177 -10.11 -8.99 -4.98
N HIS A 178 -9.35 -9.91 -5.57
CA HIS A 178 -7.88 -9.90 -5.44
C HIS A 178 -7.24 -8.61 -5.98
N LEU A 179 -7.83 -7.99 -7.00
CA LEU A 179 -7.33 -6.71 -7.53
C LEU A 179 -7.53 -5.60 -6.50
N ASP A 180 -8.72 -5.53 -5.91
CA ASP A 180 -9.04 -4.57 -4.84
C ASP A 180 -8.05 -4.68 -3.68
N VAL A 181 -7.80 -5.90 -3.21
CA VAL A 181 -6.89 -6.15 -2.09
C VAL A 181 -5.47 -5.70 -2.45
N SER A 182 -5.00 -6.06 -3.65
CA SER A 182 -3.63 -5.80 -4.09
C SER A 182 -3.35 -4.30 -4.25
N VAL A 183 -4.25 -3.57 -4.93
CA VAL A 183 -4.05 -2.12 -5.14
C VAL A 183 -4.18 -1.34 -3.84
N VAL A 184 -5.09 -1.74 -2.94
CA VAL A 184 -5.27 -1.08 -1.64
C VAL A 184 -4.05 -1.30 -0.76
N LEU A 185 -3.63 -2.56 -0.56
CA LEU A 185 -2.51 -2.85 0.33
C LEU A 185 -1.19 -2.27 -0.20
N LEU A 186 -0.91 -2.37 -1.50
CA LEU A 186 0.31 -1.79 -2.07
C LEU A 186 0.33 -0.27 -1.88
N THR A 187 -0.80 0.41 -2.10
CA THR A 187 -0.90 1.86 -1.90
C THR A 187 -0.72 2.23 -0.43
N LEU A 188 -1.35 1.49 0.48
CA LEU A 188 -1.18 1.72 1.92
C LEU A 188 0.25 1.44 2.41
N ALA A 189 0.94 0.46 1.82
CA ALA A 189 2.36 0.17 2.08
C ALA A 189 3.29 1.31 1.65
N SER A 190 2.84 2.12 0.68
CA SER A 190 3.69 3.08 -0.03
C SER A 190 3.56 4.51 0.49
N ILE A 191 2.55 4.79 1.34
CA ILE A 191 2.22 6.13 1.83
C ILE A 191 2.56 6.31 3.32
N PRO A 192 2.82 7.56 3.79
CA PRO A 192 3.30 7.79 5.15
C PRO A 192 2.30 7.32 6.23
N SER A 193 2.84 6.57 7.19
CA SER A 193 2.15 5.97 8.33
C SER A 193 1.35 6.98 9.20
N SER A 194 1.80 8.21 9.44
CA SER A 194 1.22 9.06 10.49
C SER A 194 -0.25 9.52 10.31
N THR A 195 -0.80 9.51 9.09
CA THR A 195 -2.21 9.90 8.82
C THR A 195 -3.13 8.70 8.56
N TYR A 196 -2.56 7.53 8.28
CA TYR A 196 -3.26 6.29 7.96
C TYR A 196 -3.01 5.16 8.99
N ALA A 197 -2.25 5.46 10.06
CA ALA A 197 -1.90 4.59 11.18
C ALA A 197 -3.08 4.39 12.14
N PRO A 198 -3.96 3.45 11.82
CA PRO A 198 -3.94 2.26 12.67
C PRO A 198 -3.85 0.96 11.89
N ILE A 199 -3.59 1.02 10.59
CA ILE A 199 -3.50 -0.18 9.73
C ILE A 199 -2.14 -0.86 9.85
N LEU A 200 -1.14 -0.16 10.39
CA LEU A 200 0.26 -0.60 10.37
C LEU A 200 0.76 -1.15 11.70
N GLY A 201 -0.13 -1.43 12.67
CA GLY A 201 0.19 -2.23 13.86
C GLY A 201 1.56 -1.97 14.49
N PHE A 202 1.83 -0.73 14.91
CA PHE A 202 2.88 -0.43 15.88
C PHE A 202 2.25 -0.29 17.26
#